data_AF-A0A355BAT1-F1
#
_entry.id   AF-A0A355BAT1-F1
#
_cell.length_a   1.000
_cell.length_b   1.000
_cell.length_c   1.000
_cell.angle_alpha   90.00
_cell.angle_beta   90.00
_cell.angle_gamma   90.00
#
_symmetry.space_group_name_H-M   'P 1'
#
loop_
_entity.id
_entity.type
_entity.pdbx_description
1 polymer ?
#
loop_
_entity_poly.entity_id
_entity_poly.type
_entity_poly.pdbx_seq_one_letter_code
_entity_poly.pdbx_strand_id
1 'polypeptide(L)'
;RAIAVHEAGHATVSWMLEHAAPLVKVTIVPRGQSLGAAWYLPEERLIVRPEQMLDEMCATMGGRAAEKVVFNNISTGALSDLEKVTKQAKAMVTIYGLNEKLGNITYYDSSGQSDYNFSKPYSEETAKIIDTEISLLIEGQYQRAIKILEENKDKLNQLADILIE
;
A
#
# COMPACT_ATOMS: atom_id res chain seq x y z
N ARG A 1 13.91 17.59 -0.81
CA ARG A 1 13.87 16.97 0.53
C ARG A 1 12.57 16.21 0.83
N ALA A 2 11.39 16.83 0.81
CA ALA A 2 10.13 16.12 1.10
C ALA A 2 9.92 14.88 0.20
N ILE A 3 10.07 15.04 -1.13
CA ILE A 3 10.01 13.94 -2.10
C ILE A 3 11.06 12.85 -1.79
N ALA A 4 12.29 13.24 -1.46
CA ALA A 4 13.34 12.28 -1.13
C ALA A 4 13.00 11.43 0.11
N VAL A 5 12.42 12.05 1.14
CA VAL A 5 11.93 11.31 2.32
C VAL A 5 10.78 10.38 1.96
N HIS A 6 9.87 10.82 1.08
CA HIS A 6 8.76 10.01 0.59
C HIS A 6 9.26 8.76 -0.15
N GLU A 7 10.14 8.93 -1.14
CA GLU A 7 10.72 7.84 -1.91
C GLU A 7 11.61 6.93 -1.05
N ALA A 8 12.39 7.52 -0.13
CA ALA A 8 13.18 6.77 0.85
C ALA A 8 12.29 5.96 1.81
N GLY A 9 11.08 6.43 2.10
CA GLY A 9 10.08 5.74 2.88
C GLY A 9 9.65 4.43 2.24
N HIS A 10 9.23 4.47 0.98
CA HIS A 10 8.92 3.26 0.21
C HIS A 10 10.09 2.30 0.15
N ALA A 11 11.29 2.80 -0.16
CA ALA A 11 12.48 1.98 -0.29
C ALA A 11 12.87 1.30 1.04
N THR A 12 12.85 2.06 2.14
CA THR A 12 13.21 1.55 3.47
C THR A 12 12.22 0.49 3.95
N VAL A 13 10.91 0.73 3.83
CA VAL A 13 9.91 -0.26 4.23
C VAL A 13 10.03 -1.51 3.37
N SER A 14 10.10 -1.36 2.05
CA SER A 14 10.21 -2.51 1.12
C SER A 14 11.44 -3.37 1.40
N TRP A 15 12.56 -2.75 1.79
CA TRP A 15 13.79 -3.47 2.12
C TRP A 15 13.69 -4.28 3.42
N MET A 16 12.83 -3.87 4.35
CA MET A 16 12.69 -4.51 5.68
C MET A 16 11.61 -5.59 5.70
N LEU A 17 10.77 -5.67 4.67
CA LEU A 17 9.68 -6.64 4.58
C LEU A 17 10.16 -7.92 3.91
N GLU A 18 9.70 -9.06 4.41
CA GLU A 18 10.11 -10.39 3.94
C GLU A 18 9.55 -10.72 2.56
N HIS A 19 8.31 -10.27 2.29
CA HIS A 19 7.57 -10.67 1.11
C HIS A 19 7.33 -9.56 0.10
N ALA A 20 7.85 -8.36 0.35
CA ALA A 20 7.77 -7.24 -0.57
C ALA A 20 8.58 -7.51 -1.85
N ALA A 21 8.13 -6.92 -2.96
CA ALA A 21 8.81 -7.06 -4.24
C ALA A 21 10.25 -6.50 -4.16
N PRO A 22 11.24 -7.13 -4.83
CA PRO A 22 12.62 -6.67 -4.78
C PRO A 22 12.78 -5.25 -5.35
N LEU A 23 13.28 -4.32 -4.54
CA LEU A 23 13.56 -2.96 -4.98
C LEU A 23 14.79 -2.94 -5.91
N VAL A 24 14.62 -2.42 -7.13
CA VAL A 24 15.68 -2.31 -8.14
C VAL A 24 16.30 -0.93 -8.16
N LYS A 25 15.45 0.12 -8.09
CA LYS A 25 15.91 1.52 -8.20
C LYS A 25 14.93 2.45 -7.53
N VAL A 26 15.44 3.47 -6.86
CA VAL A 26 14.65 4.61 -6.33
C VAL A 26 15.17 5.91 -6.93
N THR A 27 14.26 6.84 -7.26
CA THR A 27 14.63 8.13 -7.84
C THR A 27 13.66 9.23 -7.45
N ILE A 28 14.17 10.44 -7.27
CA ILE A 28 13.39 11.66 -7.02
C ILE A 28 13.23 12.53 -8.29
N VAL A 29 13.59 11.98 -9.46
CA VAL A 29 13.48 12.69 -10.73
C VAL A 29 12.03 12.60 -11.22
N PRO A 30 11.36 13.73 -11.48
CA PRO A 30 9.96 13.72 -11.88
C PRO A 30 9.78 13.04 -13.24
N ARG A 31 8.74 12.22 -13.37
CA ARG A 31 8.31 11.61 -14.63
C ARG A 31 6.79 11.58 -14.73
N GLY A 32 6.25 12.21 -15.76
CA GLY A 32 4.79 12.32 -15.94
C GLY A 32 4.15 13.11 -14.81
N GLN A 33 3.12 12.54 -14.18
CA GLN A 33 2.45 13.13 -13.02
C GLN A 33 3.11 12.82 -11.68
N SER A 34 4.15 11.97 -11.66
CA SER A 34 4.86 11.62 -10.42
C SER A 34 6.10 12.48 -10.21
N LEU A 35 6.35 12.87 -8.96
CA LEU A 35 7.52 13.66 -8.54
C LEU A 35 8.73 12.78 -8.16
N GLY A 36 8.54 11.46 -8.06
CA GLY A 36 9.55 10.44 -7.77
C GLY A 36 9.03 9.03 -8.14
N ALA A 37 9.87 8.00 -8.04
CA ALA A 37 9.43 6.61 -8.19
C ALA A 37 10.42 5.59 -7.59
N ALA A 38 9.85 4.57 -6.95
CA ALA A 38 10.50 3.29 -6.67
C ALA A 38 10.15 2.24 -7.74
N TRP A 39 11.16 1.57 -8.27
CA TRP A 39 11.08 0.51 -9.27
C TRP A 39 11.29 -0.82 -8.58
N TYR A 40 10.32 -1.72 -8.72
CA TYR A 40 10.36 -3.06 -8.19
C TYR A 40 10.51 -4.06 -9.34
N LEU A 41 11.23 -5.15 -9.10
CA LEU A 41 11.30 -6.24 -10.05
C LEU A 41 9.93 -6.95 -10.06
N PRO A 42 9.24 -7.03 -11.21
CA PRO A 42 8.00 -7.77 -11.29
C PRO A 42 8.30 -9.24 -11.04
N GLU A 43 7.58 -9.86 -10.10
CA GLU A 43 7.55 -11.32 -10.01
C GLU A 43 6.31 -11.84 -10.72
N GLU A 44 6.48 -12.73 -11.69
CA GLU A 44 5.37 -13.45 -12.33
C GLU A 44 4.81 -14.49 -11.34
N ARG A 45 3.98 -14.02 -10.40
CA ARG A 45 3.28 -14.88 -9.45
C ARG A 45 1.84 -15.09 -9.90
N LEU A 46 1.50 -16.34 -10.25
CA LEU A 46 0.14 -16.74 -10.58
C LEU A 46 -0.79 -16.80 -9.35
N ILE A 47 -0.20 -16.98 -8.16
CA ILE A 47 -0.92 -17.09 -6.89
C ILE A 47 -0.14 -16.28 -5.85
N VAL A 48 -0.85 -15.37 -5.16
CA VAL A 48 -0.29 -14.48 -4.14
C VAL A 48 -0.85 -14.87 -2.77
N ARG A 49 0.02 -14.96 -1.76
CA ARG A 49 -0.36 -15.25 -0.38
C ARG A 49 -0.84 -13.98 0.34
N PRO A 50 -1.68 -14.10 1.39
CA PRO A 50 -2.14 -12.93 2.14
C PRO A 50 -0.98 -12.08 2.69
N GLU A 51 0.08 -12.70 3.19
CA GLU A 51 1.22 -12.01 3.79
C GLU A 51 1.95 -11.12 2.76
N GLN A 52 2.03 -11.59 1.51
CA GLN A 52 2.58 -10.81 0.39
C GLN A 52 1.73 -9.56 0.11
N MET A 53 0.40 -9.71 0.07
CA MET A 53 -0.49 -8.57 -0.15
C MET A 53 -0.38 -7.54 0.99
N LEU A 54 -0.27 -8.01 2.23
CA LEU A 54 -0.08 -7.13 3.39
C LEU A 54 1.26 -6.39 3.33
N ASP A 55 2.34 -7.07 2.95
CA ASP A 55 3.67 -6.48 2.80
C ASP A 55 3.70 -5.45 1.66
N GLU A 56 3.08 -5.74 0.51
CA GLU A 56 2.94 -4.78 -0.59
C GLU A 56 2.15 -3.54 -0.18
N MET A 57 1.04 -3.71 0.55
CA MET A 57 0.27 -2.59 1.10
C MET A 57 1.11 -1.76 2.09
N CYS A 58 1.86 -2.42 2.98
CA CYS A 58 2.76 -1.76 3.93
C CYS A 58 3.86 -0.96 3.22
N ALA A 59 4.53 -1.55 2.23
CA ALA A 59 5.53 -0.88 1.39
C ALA A 59 4.97 0.34 0.65
N THR A 60 3.75 0.23 0.11
CA THR A 60 3.08 1.33 -0.59
C THR A 60 2.67 2.44 0.39
N MET A 61 2.33 2.11 1.65
CA MET A 61 2.08 3.14 2.68
C MET A 61 3.37 3.82 3.21
N GLY A 62 4.55 3.30 2.84
CA GLY A 62 5.85 3.77 3.33
C GLY A 62 6.14 5.24 3.05
N GLY A 63 5.77 5.77 1.88
CA GLY A 63 6.00 7.19 1.55
C GLY A 63 5.24 8.14 2.46
N ARG A 64 3.94 7.91 2.64
CA ARG A 64 3.10 8.68 3.58
C ARG A 64 3.57 8.53 5.03
N ALA A 65 3.94 7.32 5.45
CA ALA A 65 4.44 7.06 6.79
C ALA A 65 5.77 7.78 7.06
N ALA A 66 6.68 7.84 6.09
CA ALA A 66 7.95 8.55 6.21
C ALA A 66 7.75 10.05 6.38
N GLU A 67 6.82 10.66 5.64
CA GLU A 67 6.45 12.07 5.84
C GLU A 67 5.98 12.33 7.26
N LYS A 68 5.12 11.43 7.80
CA LYS A 68 4.66 11.52 9.19
C LYS A 68 5.81 11.38 10.20
N VAL A 69 6.71 10.42 10.02
CA VAL A 69 7.81 10.15 10.97
C VAL A 69 8.87 11.26 10.98
N VAL A 70 9.17 11.85 9.83
CA VAL A 70 10.24 12.86 9.68
C VAL A 70 9.72 14.27 9.88
N PHE A 71 8.55 14.61 9.32
CA PHE A 71 8.01 15.97 9.33
C PHE A 71 6.83 16.17 10.29
N ASN A 72 6.27 15.10 10.84
CA ASN A 72 4.99 15.12 11.56
C ASN A 72 3.86 15.81 10.77
N ASN A 73 3.97 15.81 9.44
CA ASN A 73 3.04 16.44 8.51
C ASN A 73 2.94 15.57 7.26
N ILE A 74 1.73 15.46 6.72
CA ILE A 74 1.40 14.59 5.58
C ILE A 74 1.04 15.45 4.37
N SER A 75 1.49 15.02 3.20
CA SER A 75 1.26 15.71 1.93
C SER A 75 0.14 15.05 1.10
N THR A 76 -0.19 15.69 -0.02
CA THR A 76 -1.08 15.13 -1.05
C THR A 76 -0.36 14.21 -2.04
N GLY A 77 0.97 14.05 -1.92
CA GLY A 77 1.80 13.25 -2.85
C GLY A 77 1.47 11.76 -2.83
N ALA A 78 0.91 11.25 -1.73
CA ALA A 78 0.55 9.84 -1.55
C ALA A 78 -0.80 9.44 -2.18
N LEU A 79 -1.42 10.27 -3.02
CA LEU A 79 -2.75 9.98 -3.59
C LEU A 79 -2.76 8.65 -4.37
N SER A 80 -1.76 8.45 -5.24
CA SER A 80 -1.68 7.24 -6.06
C SER A 80 -1.42 5.98 -5.24
N ASP A 81 -0.73 6.13 -4.11
CA ASP A 81 -0.46 5.04 -3.17
C ASP A 81 -1.71 4.63 -2.44
N LEU A 82 -2.48 5.62 -1.94
CA LEU A 82 -3.76 5.39 -1.29
C LEU A 82 -4.76 4.71 -2.23
N GLU A 83 -4.79 5.08 -3.50
CA GLU A 83 -5.66 4.44 -4.50
C GLU A 83 -5.29 2.96 -4.68
N LYS A 84 -4.00 2.65 -4.87
CA LYS A 84 -3.50 1.28 -5.01
C LYS A 84 -3.81 0.43 -3.77
N VAL A 85 -3.48 0.94 -2.59
CA VAL A 85 -3.70 0.27 -1.31
C VAL A 85 -5.19 0.03 -1.06
N THR A 86 -6.04 1.01 -1.37
CA THR A 86 -7.50 0.87 -1.24
C THR A 86 -8.05 -0.20 -2.17
N LYS A 87 -7.59 -0.21 -3.43
CA LYS A 87 -7.99 -1.24 -4.40
C LYS A 87 -7.58 -2.64 -3.95
N GLN A 88 -6.36 -2.78 -3.45
CA GLN A 88 -5.83 -4.05 -2.95
C GLN A 88 -6.59 -4.52 -1.71
N ALA A 89 -6.80 -3.64 -0.72
CA ALA A 89 -7.59 -3.93 0.47
C ALA A 89 -9.01 -4.38 0.12
N LYS A 90 -9.66 -3.67 -0.80
CA LYS A 90 -10.99 -4.04 -1.30
C LYS A 90 -10.98 -5.42 -1.95
N ALA A 91 -9.97 -5.75 -2.75
CA ALA A 91 -9.84 -7.08 -3.36
C ALA A 91 -9.64 -8.19 -2.30
N MET A 92 -8.80 -7.95 -1.29
CA MET A 92 -8.61 -8.89 -0.18
C MET A 92 -9.93 -9.21 0.52
N VAL A 93 -10.72 -8.18 0.84
CA VAL A 93 -11.97 -8.33 1.59
C VAL A 93 -13.10 -8.89 0.73
N THR A 94 -13.26 -8.41 -0.51
CA THR A 94 -14.47 -8.69 -1.31
C THR A 94 -14.29 -9.77 -2.38
N ILE A 95 -13.07 -10.03 -2.84
CA ILE A 95 -12.80 -10.95 -3.95
C ILE A 95 -12.17 -12.24 -3.41
N TYR A 96 -11.13 -12.11 -2.58
CA TYR A 96 -10.33 -13.25 -2.13
C TYR A 96 -10.81 -13.86 -0.81
N GLY A 97 -11.82 -13.28 -0.15
CA GLY A 97 -12.35 -13.79 1.12
C GLY A 97 -11.33 -13.77 2.25
N LEU A 98 -10.34 -12.87 2.21
CA LEU A 98 -9.25 -12.74 3.19
C LEU A 98 -9.67 -11.86 4.36
N ASN A 99 -10.86 -12.08 4.92
CA ASN A 99 -11.35 -11.38 6.09
C ASN A 99 -12.11 -12.33 7.01
N GLU A 100 -11.70 -12.41 8.28
CA GLU A 100 -12.28 -13.35 9.25
C GLU A 100 -13.76 -13.08 9.55
N LYS A 101 -14.18 -11.81 9.49
CA LYS A 101 -15.54 -11.38 9.86
C LYS A 101 -16.56 -11.64 8.77
N LEU A 102 -16.15 -11.55 7.50
CA LEU A 102 -16.98 -11.93 6.34
C LEU A 102 -16.82 -13.42 5.99
N GLY A 103 -15.70 -14.03 6.35
CA GLY A 103 -15.36 -15.41 6.05
C GLY A 103 -14.92 -15.61 4.59
N ASN A 104 -14.87 -16.88 4.18
CA ASN A 104 -14.36 -17.31 2.88
C ASN A 104 -15.41 -17.15 1.77
N ILE A 105 -15.92 -15.93 1.59
CA ILE A 105 -16.94 -15.58 0.58
C ILE A 105 -16.31 -14.67 -0.48
N THR A 106 -16.77 -14.80 -1.72
CA THR A 106 -16.42 -13.88 -2.81
C THR A 106 -17.66 -13.18 -3.35
N TYR A 107 -17.54 -11.87 -3.56
CA TYR A 107 -18.52 -11.04 -4.26
C TYR A 107 -18.10 -10.75 -5.71
N TYR A 108 -17.02 -11.39 -6.18
CA TYR A 108 -16.55 -11.29 -7.55
C TYR A 108 -17.33 -12.22 -8.46
N ASP A 109 -17.79 -11.69 -9.59
CA ASP A 109 -18.44 -12.45 -10.65
C ASP A 109 -17.54 -12.47 -11.90
N SER A 110 -16.98 -13.64 -12.20
CA SER A 110 -16.08 -13.84 -13.35
C SER A 110 -16.81 -13.81 -14.69
N SER A 111 -18.15 -13.79 -14.71
CA SER A 111 -18.95 -13.73 -15.94
C SER A 111 -18.99 -12.33 -16.59
N GLY A 112 -18.44 -11.31 -15.92
CA GLY A 112 -18.38 -9.93 -16.44
C GLY A 112 -19.71 -9.18 -16.41
N GLN A 113 -20.78 -9.78 -15.86
CA GLN A 113 -22.08 -9.13 -15.75
C GLN A 113 -22.13 -8.06 -14.64
N SER A 114 -21.18 -8.08 -13.71
CA SER A 114 -21.08 -7.13 -12.60
C SER A 114 -20.83 -5.69 -13.04
N ASP A 115 -20.14 -5.46 -14.17
CA ASP A 115 -19.88 -4.10 -14.66
C ASP A 115 -21.13 -3.40 -15.24
N TYR A 116 -22.18 -4.18 -15.56
CA TYR A 116 -23.47 -3.67 -16.06
C TYR A 116 -24.54 -3.56 -14.96
N ASN A 117 -24.34 -4.20 -13.80
CA ASN A 117 -25.27 -4.16 -12.68
C ASN A 117 -24.84 -3.07 -11.68
N PHE A 118 -25.58 -1.96 -11.67
CA PHE A 118 -25.42 -0.87 -10.69
C PHE A 118 -25.77 -1.25 -9.25
N SER A 119 -26.15 -2.51 -8.99
CA SER A 119 -26.54 -3.00 -7.66
C SER A 119 -25.42 -3.81 -7.03
N LYS A 120 -25.04 -3.48 -5.79
CA LYS A 120 -24.06 -4.22 -5.01
C LYS A 120 -24.62 -5.63 -4.71
N PRO A 121 -23.85 -6.71 -4.85
CA PRO A 121 -24.32 -8.08 -4.60
C PRO A 121 -24.43 -8.44 -3.10
N TYR A 122 -24.56 -7.45 -2.24
CA TYR A 122 -24.59 -7.59 -0.78
C TYR A 122 -25.46 -6.50 -0.14
N SER A 123 -25.91 -6.75 1.10
CA SER A 123 -26.76 -5.82 1.84
C SER A 123 -25.99 -4.56 2.28
N GLU A 124 -26.70 -3.50 2.64
CA GLU A 124 -26.09 -2.30 3.22
C GLU A 124 -25.36 -2.58 4.54
N GLU A 125 -25.84 -3.56 5.33
CA GLU A 125 -25.14 -4.00 6.54
C GLU A 125 -23.78 -4.62 6.20
N THR A 126 -23.74 -5.51 5.20
CA THR A 126 -22.48 -6.10 4.73
C THR A 126 -21.57 -5.04 4.10
N ALA A 127 -22.13 -4.06 3.37
CA ALA A 127 -21.37 -2.94 2.83
C ALA A 127 -20.63 -2.17 3.93
N LYS A 128 -21.33 -1.85 5.03
CA LYS A 128 -20.74 -1.17 6.19
C LYS A 128 -19.64 -2.00 6.85
N ILE A 129 -19.82 -3.32 6.93
CA ILE A 129 -18.78 -4.23 7.43
C ILE A 129 -17.56 -4.18 6.51
N ILE A 130 -17.75 -4.34 5.20
CA ILE A 130 -16.67 -4.28 4.20
C ILE A 130 -15.87 -2.97 4.34
N ASP A 131 -16.54 -1.83 4.39
CA ASP A 131 -15.87 -0.52 4.51
C ASP A 131 -15.07 -0.39 5.82
N THR A 132 -15.62 -0.91 6.93
CA THR A 132 -14.94 -0.92 8.23
C THR A 132 -13.68 -1.79 8.18
N GLU A 133 -13.78 -2.99 7.62
CA GLU A 133 -12.66 -3.94 7.54
C GLU A 133 -11.56 -3.45 6.59
N ILE A 134 -11.93 -2.81 5.47
CA ILE A 134 -10.95 -2.15 4.57
C ILE A 134 -10.20 -1.05 5.31
N SER A 135 -10.91 -0.19 6.04
CA SER A 135 -10.30 0.90 6.80
C SER A 135 -9.31 0.37 7.86
N LEU A 136 -9.71 -0.66 8.62
CA LEU A 136 -8.85 -1.31 9.62
C LEU A 136 -7.60 -1.93 8.99
N LEU A 137 -7.75 -2.57 7.83
CA LEU A 137 -6.65 -3.21 7.12
C LEU A 137 -5.59 -2.18 6.68
N ILE A 138 -6.05 -1.09 6.06
CA ILE A 138 -5.17 -0.02 5.56
C ILE A 138 -4.48 0.69 6.72
N GLU A 139 -5.23 1.05 7.77
CA GLU A 139 -4.68 1.70 8.95
C GLU A 139 -3.67 0.79 9.67
N GLY A 140 -3.95 -0.51 9.74
CA GLY A 140 -3.02 -1.51 10.28
C GLY A 140 -1.68 -1.52 9.53
N GLN A 141 -1.69 -1.51 8.20
CA GLN A 141 -0.46 -1.46 7.41
C GLN A 141 0.24 -0.10 7.50
N TYR A 142 -0.51 1.01 7.62
CA TYR A 142 0.06 2.33 7.84
C TYR A 142 0.81 2.43 9.18
N GLN A 143 0.20 1.95 10.27
CA GLN A 143 0.84 1.91 11.58
C GLN A 143 2.06 0.98 11.61
N ARG A 144 1.99 -0.16 10.90
CA ARG A 144 3.13 -1.06 10.72
C ARG A 144 4.28 -0.35 9.98
N ALA A 145 3.99 0.39 8.91
CA ALA A 145 5.00 1.16 8.18
C ALA A 145 5.64 2.26 9.05
N ILE A 146 4.83 2.99 9.84
CA ILE A 146 5.33 3.96 10.82
C ILE A 146 6.33 3.29 11.77
N LYS A 147 5.96 2.16 12.38
CA LYS A 147 6.81 1.45 13.33
C LYS A 147 8.16 1.05 12.71
N ILE A 148 8.13 0.46 11.51
CA ILE A 148 9.35 0.06 10.78
C ILE A 148 10.25 1.28 10.52
N LEU A 149 9.66 2.41 10.11
CA LEU A 149 10.39 3.64 9.81
C LEU A 149 10.91 4.34 11.05
N GLU A 150 10.19 4.27 12.18
CA GLU A 150 10.67 4.79 13.47
C GLU A 150 11.87 4.00 13.97
N GLU A 151 11.81 2.65 13.90
CA GLU A 151 12.92 1.77 14.26
C GLU A 151 14.15 1.95 13.37
N ASN A 152 13.95 2.43 12.14
CA ASN A 152 15.01 2.63 11.14
C ASN A 152 15.19 4.10 10.72
N LYS A 153 14.83 5.04 11.60
CA LYS A 153 14.77 6.48 11.27
C LYS A 153 16.10 7.05 10.77
N ASP A 154 17.21 6.59 11.34
CA ASP A 154 18.54 7.04 10.93
C ASP A 154 18.86 6.61 9.49
N LYS A 155 18.54 5.35 9.13
CA LYS A 155 18.73 4.82 7.76
C LYS A 155 17.83 5.53 6.76
N LEU A 156 16.57 5.83 7.15
CA LEU A 156 15.64 6.59 6.33
C LEU A 156 16.21 7.97 5.99
N ASN A 157 16.72 8.71 6.99
CA ASN A 157 17.30 10.03 6.77
C ASN A 157 18.56 9.95 5.90
N GLN A 158 19.45 8.99 6.15
CA GLN A 158 20.64 8.78 5.32
C GLN A 158 20.28 8.51 3.85
N LEU A 159 19.31 7.64 3.60
CA LEU A 159 18.85 7.34 2.24
C LEU A 159 18.22 8.58 1.57
N ALA A 160 17.43 9.35 2.32
CA ALA A 160 16.84 10.58 1.82
C ALA A 160 17.90 11.64 1.48
N ASP A 161 18.96 11.75 2.27
CA ASP A 161 20.06 12.68 2.00
C ASP A 161 20.86 12.26 0.75
N ILE A 162 21.17 10.95 0.60
CA ILE A 162 21.81 10.40 -0.61
C ILE A 162 20.96 10.64 -1.86
N LEU A 163 19.63 10.58 -1.76
CA LEU A 163 18.74 10.85 -2.89
C LEU A 163 18.75 12.31 -3.34
N ILE A 164 19.15 13.25 -2.48
CA ILE A 164 19.19 14.69 -2.76
C ILE A 164 20.53 15.11 -3.37
N GLU A 165 21.62 14.40 -3.04
CA GLU A 165 22.96 14.59 -3.63
C GLU A 165 22.99 14.29 -5.14
#